data_AF-A0A4V4HIW9-F1
#
_entry.id   AF-A0A4V4HIW9-F1
#
_cell.length_a   1.000
_cell.length_b   1.000
_cell.length_c   1.000
_cell.angle_alpha   90.00
_cell.angle_beta   90.00
_cell.angle_gamma   90.00
#
_symmetry.space_group_name_H-M   'P 1'
#
loop_
_entity.id
_entity.type
_entity.pdbx_description
1 polymer ?
#
loop_
_entity_poly.entity_id
_entity_poly.type
_entity_poly.pdbx_seq_one_letter_code
_entity_poly.pdbx_strand_id
1 'polypeptide(L)'
;MSFSSAHRLYVKSLYKRMLVDSLNWSVSREVWRRRALQIRAEFEANRHVHDPRQLAAILEKAEADLASRRHPDPVISPLYPGSTKWERNIPPPIGPLYDHMAADAH
;
A
#
# COMPACT_ATOMS: atom_id res chain seq x y z
N MET A 1 8.05 -4.71 -27.78
CA MET A 1 6.97 -5.45 -27.09
C MET A 1 6.54 -4.66 -25.88
N SER A 2 5.23 -4.45 -25.67
CA SER A 2 4.71 -3.68 -24.53
C SER A 2 4.35 -4.62 -23.38
N PHE A 3 4.79 -4.30 -22.16
CA PHE A 3 4.31 -5.01 -20.96
C PHE A 3 2.79 -4.88 -20.79
N SER A 4 2.20 -5.91 -20.18
CA SER A 4 0.78 -5.93 -19.78
C SER A 4 0.45 -4.78 -18.83
N SER A 5 -0.79 -4.31 -18.85
CA SER A 5 -1.34 -3.35 -17.89
C SER A 5 -1.20 -3.84 -16.44
N ALA A 6 -1.43 -5.13 -16.21
CA ALA A 6 -1.30 -5.75 -14.89
C ALA A 6 0.12 -5.63 -14.34
N HIS A 7 1.13 -5.88 -15.19
CA HIS A 7 2.54 -5.75 -14.80
C HIS A 7 2.88 -4.30 -14.41
N ARG A 8 2.42 -3.32 -15.19
CA ARG A 8 2.63 -1.90 -14.88
C ARG A 8 2.00 -1.50 -13.54
N LEU A 9 0.80 -1.98 -13.25
CA LEU A 9 0.11 -1.73 -11.97
C LEU A 9 0.87 -2.37 -10.81
N TYR A 10 1.35 -3.60 -11.00
CA TYR A 10 2.12 -4.32 -10.00
C TYR A 10 3.43 -3.60 -9.64
N VAL A 11 4.23 -3.20 -10.65
CA VAL A 11 5.49 -2.46 -10.44
C VAL A 11 5.23 -1.11 -9.75
N LYS A 12 4.19 -0.38 -10.16
CA LYS A 12 3.79 0.87 -9.50
C LYS A 12 3.39 0.65 -8.03
N SER A 13 2.66 -0.43 -7.74
CA SER A 13 2.28 -0.80 -6.37
C SER A 13 3.50 -1.14 -5.53
N LEU A 14 4.43 -1.96 -6.05
CA LEU A 14 5.69 -2.30 -5.38
C LEU A 14 6.53 -1.06 -5.08
N TYR A 15 6.72 -0.18 -6.06
CA TYR A 15 7.43 1.09 -5.88
C TYR A 15 6.81 1.95 -4.78
N LYS A 16 5.47 2.10 -4.78
CA LYS A 16 4.74 2.83 -3.73
C LYS A 16 4.96 2.19 -2.36
N ARG A 17 4.85 0.86 -2.25
CA ARG A 17 5.05 0.14 -0.98
C ARG A 17 6.45 0.36 -0.43
N MET A 18 7.49 0.25 -1.26
CA MET A 18 8.89 0.48 -0.84
C MET A 18 9.13 1.91 -0.37
N LEU A 19 8.57 2.91 -1.05
CA LEU A 19 8.68 4.31 -0.62
C LEU A 19 7.98 4.55 0.71
N VAL A 20 6.77 4.03 0.89
CA VAL A 20 5.99 4.17 2.13
C VAL A 20 6.69 3.47 3.29
N ASP A 21 7.18 2.25 3.08
CA ASP A 21 7.89 1.52 4.13
C ASP A 21 9.18 2.24 4.55
N SER A 22 9.95 2.76 3.59
CA SER A 22 11.13 3.59 3.90
C SER A 22 10.80 4.88 4.65
N LEU A 23 9.60 5.44 4.43
CA LEU A 23 9.13 6.61 5.15
C LEU A 23 8.74 6.26 6.58
N ASN A 24 8.13 5.10 6.82
CA ASN A 24 7.77 4.65 8.16
C ASN A 24 8.99 4.53 9.09
N TRP A 25 10.14 4.10 8.56
CA TRP A 25 11.39 4.04 9.33
C TRP A 25 12.08 5.40 9.54
N SER A 26 11.74 6.42 8.74
CA SER A 26 12.47 7.68 8.69
C SER A 26 11.67 8.81 9.33
N VAL A 27 12.10 9.28 10.50
CA VAL A 27 11.46 10.43 11.17
C VAL A 27 11.68 11.74 10.37
N SER A 28 12.89 11.94 9.83
CA SER A 28 13.24 13.15 9.08
C SER A 28 13.08 12.98 7.57
N ARG A 29 12.46 13.98 6.93
CA ARG A 29 12.26 14.02 5.47
C ARG A 29 13.56 14.07 4.67
N GLU A 30 14.62 14.68 5.20
CA GLU A 30 15.90 14.78 4.49
C GLU A 30 16.62 13.42 4.40
N VAL A 31 16.54 12.64 5.47
CA VAL A 31 17.05 11.26 5.48
C VAL A 31 16.23 10.40 4.53
N TRP A 32 14.90 10.51 4.61
CA TRP A 32 13.99 9.77 3.73
C TRP A 32 14.21 10.07 2.24
N ARG A 33 14.38 11.35 1.85
CA ARG A 33 14.60 11.74 0.44
C ARG A 33 15.82 11.05 -0.17
N ARG A 34 16.91 10.93 0.58
CA ARG A 34 18.11 10.20 0.13
C ARG A 34 17.78 8.74 -0.16
N ARG A 35 17.04 8.06 0.72
CA ARG A 35 16.60 6.68 0.51
C ARG A 35 15.61 6.56 -0.67
N ALA A 36 14.68 7.51 -0.81
CA ALA A 36 13.72 7.53 -1.90
C ALA A 36 14.40 7.67 -3.27
N LEU A 37 15.45 8.48 -3.37
CA LEU A 37 16.25 8.60 -4.60
C LEU A 37 16.99 7.30 -4.94
N GLN A 38 17.53 6.60 -3.94
CA GLN A 38 18.14 5.28 -4.15
C GLN A 38 17.13 4.26 -4.68
N ILE A 39 15.95 4.17 -4.05
CA ILE A 39 14.86 3.29 -4.51
C ILE A 39 14.49 3.63 -5.96
N ARG A 40 14.37 4.92 -6.31
CA ARG A 40 14.10 5.33 -7.69
C ARG A 40 15.20 4.90 -8.66
N ALA A 41 16.47 5.08 -8.29
CA ALA A 41 17.61 4.68 -9.11
C ALA A 41 17.61 3.15 -9.36
N GLU A 42 17.31 2.35 -8.34
CA GLU A 42 17.17 0.89 -8.45
C GLU A 42 16.08 0.49 -9.47
N PHE A 43 14.93 1.18 -9.48
CA PHE A 43 13.86 0.93 -10.45
C PHE A 43 14.22 1.38 -11.87
N GLU A 44 14.84 2.56 -12.04
CA GLU A 44 15.26 3.04 -13.36
C GLU A 44 16.36 2.15 -13.97
N ALA A 45 17.27 1.62 -13.15
CA ALA A 45 18.31 0.69 -13.60
C ALA A 45 17.72 -0.60 -14.22
N ASN A 46 16.56 -1.05 -13.75
CA ASN A 46 15.90 -2.26 -14.23
C ASN A 46 14.76 -2.00 -15.25
N ARG A 47 14.58 -0.74 -15.69
CA ARG A 47 13.46 -0.33 -16.54
C ARG A 47 13.40 -1.02 -17.90
N HIS A 48 14.56 -1.38 -18.45
CA HIS A 48 14.71 -1.94 -19.79
C HIS A 48 14.94 -3.46 -19.79
N VAL A 49 14.75 -4.13 -18.65
CA VAL A 49 14.81 -5.60 -18.58
C VAL A 49 13.60 -6.18 -19.29
N HIS A 50 13.82 -6.99 -20.32
CA HIS A 50 12.75 -7.55 -21.15
C HIS A 50 12.60 -9.07 -21.03
N ASP A 51 13.61 -9.77 -20.49
CA ASP A 51 13.54 -11.20 -20.24
C ASP A 51 12.59 -11.49 -19.06
N PRO A 52 11.50 -12.26 -19.27
CA PRO A 52 10.55 -12.60 -18.21
C PRO A 52 11.18 -13.34 -17.02
N ARG A 53 12.20 -14.17 -17.26
CA ARG A 53 12.86 -14.94 -16.19
C ARG A 53 13.68 -14.02 -15.29
N GLN A 54 14.49 -13.16 -15.90
CA GLN A 54 15.24 -12.13 -15.19
C GLN A 54 14.30 -11.19 -14.41
N LEU A 55 13.18 -10.78 -15.02
CA LEU A 55 12.19 -9.92 -14.39
C LEU A 55 11.56 -10.56 -13.16
N ALA A 56 11.20 -11.84 -13.24
CA ALA A 56 10.65 -12.59 -12.11
C ALA A 56 11.65 -12.63 -10.94
N ALA A 57 12.92 -12.93 -11.21
CA ALA A 57 13.96 -12.96 -10.18
C ALA A 57 14.19 -11.57 -9.52
N ILE A 58 14.15 -10.49 -10.30
CA ILE A 58 14.26 -9.12 -9.77
C ILE A 58 13.09 -8.79 -8.85
N LEU A 59 11.87 -9.11 -9.27
CA LEU A 59 10.65 -8.83 -8.49
C LEU A 59 10.60 -9.67 -7.21
N GLU A 60 10.97 -10.95 -7.29
CA GLU A 60 11.06 -11.83 -6.12
C GLU A 60 12.05 -11.30 -5.09
N LYS A 61 13.25 -10.89 -5.54
CA LYS A 61 14.25 -10.26 -4.68
C LYS A 61 13.70 -8.98 -4.04
N ALA A 62 13.05 -8.12 -4.82
CA ALA A 62 12.50 -6.86 -4.31
C ALA A 62 11.37 -7.09 -3.28
N GLU A 63 10.53 -8.09 -3.48
CA GLU A 63 9.50 -8.48 -2.49
C GLU A 63 10.12 -9.05 -1.22
N ALA A 64 11.17 -9.88 -1.33
CA ALA A 64 11.90 -10.40 -0.18
C ALA A 64 12.57 -9.28 0.63
N ASP A 65 13.22 -8.34 -0.06
CA ASP A 65 13.83 -7.16 0.55
C ASP A 65 12.79 -6.28 1.26
N LEU A 66 11.62 -6.07 0.64
CA LEU A 66 10.52 -5.34 1.25
C LEU A 66 9.93 -6.07 2.47
N ALA A 67 9.78 -7.40 2.40
CA ALA A 67 9.27 -8.19 3.51
C ALA A 67 10.22 -8.17 4.71
N SER A 68 11.53 -8.29 4.48
CA SER A 68 12.54 -8.29 5.53
C SER A 68 12.66 -6.96 6.27
N ARG A 69 12.34 -5.85 5.59
CA ARG A 69 12.48 -4.49 6.13
C ARG A 69 11.15 -3.89 6.57
N ARG A 70 10.06 -4.65 6.52
CA ARG A 70 8.73 -4.12 6.79
C ARG A 70 8.63 -3.54 8.21
N HIS A 71 8.15 -2.31 8.32
CA HIS A 71 7.97 -1.68 9.63
C HIS A 71 6.87 -2.43 10.44
N PRO A 72 7.08 -2.74 11.74
CA PRO A 72 6.10 -3.49 12.54
C PRO A 72 4.80 -2.71 12.79
N ASP A 73 4.89 -1.39 12.92
CA ASP A 73 3.74 -0.49 13.15
C ASP A 73 3.72 0.68 12.15
N PRO A 74 3.25 0.47 10.91
CA PRO A 74 3.31 1.49 9.87
C PRO A 74 2.39 2.68 10.16
N VAL A 75 2.73 3.86 9.65
CA VAL A 75 1.88 5.05 9.81
C VAL A 75 0.65 4.92 8.92
N ILE A 76 -0.53 4.83 9.53
CA ILE A 76 -1.83 4.78 8.85
C ILE A 76 -2.58 6.10 9.04
N SER A 77 -3.10 6.66 7.95
CA SER A 77 -3.92 7.87 7.99
C SER A 77 -5.10 7.72 8.96
N PRO A 78 -5.42 8.72 9.80
CA PRO A 78 -6.39 8.58 10.89
C PRO A 78 -7.74 7.99 10.50
N LEU A 79 -8.22 8.30 9.30
CA LEU A 79 -9.55 7.90 8.79
C LEU A 79 -9.53 6.56 8.03
N TYR A 80 -8.41 5.86 7.98
CA TYR A 80 -8.30 4.57 7.30
C TYR A 80 -8.45 3.41 8.29
N PRO A 81 -8.88 2.23 7.82
CA PRO A 81 -8.97 1.04 8.66
C PRO A 81 -7.68 0.76 9.45
N GLY A 82 -7.83 0.43 10.73
CA GLY A 82 -6.71 0.14 11.63
C GLY A 82 -6.00 1.38 12.20
N SER A 83 -6.42 2.60 11.84
CA SER A 83 -5.94 3.83 12.47
C SER A 83 -6.85 4.30 13.59
N THR A 84 -6.38 5.34 14.29
CA THR A 84 -6.99 5.86 15.51
C THR A 84 -8.40 6.42 15.34
N LYS A 85 -8.75 7.03 14.20
CA LYS A 85 -10.05 7.70 13.95
C LYS A 85 -10.99 6.90 13.04
N TRP A 86 -10.63 5.67 12.68
CA TRP A 86 -11.51 4.78 11.92
C TRP A 86 -12.83 4.56 12.68
N GLU A 87 -13.95 4.66 11.98
CA GLU A 87 -15.29 4.32 12.50
C GLU A 87 -15.72 5.05 13.80
N ARG A 88 -15.05 6.14 14.18
CA ARG A 88 -15.43 6.89 15.40
C ARG A 88 -16.82 7.51 15.34
N ASN A 89 -17.23 7.98 14.16
CA ASN A 89 -18.49 8.70 13.92
C ASN A 89 -19.16 8.19 12.64
N ILE A 90 -19.49 6.89 12.57
CA ILE A 90 -20.26 6.37 11.44
C ILE A 90 -21.68 6.98 11.50
N PRO A 91 -22.18 7.60 10.43
CA PRO A 91 -23.56 8.05 10.41
C PRO A 91 -24.50 6.85 10.55
N PRO A 92 -25.55 6.94 11.38
CA PRO A 92 -26.51 5.85 11.50
C PRO A 92 -27.17 5.58 10.15
N PRO A 93 -27.58 4.32 9.88
CA PRO A 93 -28.33 4.01 8.68
C PRO A 93 -29.63 4.82 8.67
N ILE A 94 -29.85 5.59 7.60
CA ILE A 94 -31.09 6.33 7.40
C ILE A 94 -32.10 5.34 6.80
N GLY A 95 -32.85 4.68 7.67
CA GLY A 95 -33.94 3.76 7.33
C GLY A 95 -35.29 4.27 7.84
N PRO A 96 -36.40 3.66 7.41
CA PRO A 96 -37.69 3.89 8.06
C PRO A 96 -37.57 3.55 9.55
N LEU A 97 -38.34 4.26 10.39
CA LEU A 97 -38.44 3.93 11.80
C LEU A 97 -38.90 2.47 11.92
N TYR A 98 -38.19 1.69 12.74
CA TYR A 98 -38.59 0.32 13.00
C TYR A 98 -39.86 0.33 13.86
N ASP A 99 -40.94 -0.22 13.32
CA ASP A 99 -42.21 -0.36 14.03
C ASP A 99 -42.23 -1.70 14.78
N HIS A 100 -42.00 -1.63 16.09
CA HIS A 100 -42.03 -2.79 16.97
C HIS A 100 -43.43 -3.42 17.08
N MET A 101 -44.51 -2.65 16.87
CA MET A 101 -45.88 -3.16 17.05
C MET A 101 -46.37 -3.99 15.86
N ALA A 102 -45.86 -3.71 14.66
CA ALA A 102 -46.16 -4.49 13.46
C ALA A 102 -45.36 -5.81 13.39
N ALA A 103 -44.20 -5.88 14.04
CA ALA A 103 -43.31 -7.04 14.00
C ALA A 103 -43.73 -8.19 14.93
N ASP A 104 -44.29 -7.89 16.10
CA ASP A 104 -44.73 -8.88 17.09
C ASP A 104 -46.10 -9.53 16.75
N ALA A 105 -46.76 -9.07 15.68
CA ALA A 105 -48.08 -9.51 15.26
C ALA A 105 -48.09 -10.73 14.30
N HIS A 106 -46.94 -11.40 14.12
CA HIS A 106 -46.76 -12.55 13.22
C HIS A 106 -46.32 -13.82 13.95
#